data_AF-A0A534ZEU9-F1
#
_entry.id   AF-A0A534ZEU9-F1
#
_cell.length_a   1.000
_cell.length_b   1.000
_cell.length_c   1.000
_cell.angle_alpha   90.00
_cell.angle_beta   90.00
_cell.angle_gamma   90.00
#
_symmetry.space_group_name_H-M   'P 1'
#
loop_
_entity.id
_entity.type
_entity.pdbx_description
1 polymer ?
#
loop_
_entity_poly.entity_id
_entity_poly.type
_entity_poly.pdbx_seq_one_letter_code
_entity_poly.pdbx_strand_id
1 'polypeptide(L)'
;TVYLWAALFLLLWGGRFDAVIDSQNGVPFFAPVFLLLWRRVSVLLLIHHVHQDQFRWRFRWPLAWLGRLLEGPVSRWVYRRSPIVTVSPTTRAEVRRRLHLPGAIYIVPNGIDTPDLHALPIRAPAPSVVYLGRLVAQKRLELLLEAVAEIGERWPSLRVTIVGDGPERPRLERLAAQLKLEQRVRFTGWVSNEERSRLLGAAWLLVTPSAAEGWGLAVIEANAMGRPALAFRVPGLMNSIVEDLNGWLVDSPQGLATALDTHLGDLSDSETAAALAVNCRRWADRFSWERASQRMAGIVRGAVPLAVSPSRQRLRALVSDVATVVEVTASGGLERVLERLLPCDLWELNGGTLRVLFQGRDERAAIEVLEEVGVSGLAQTRAARTSDLLLGLREAR
;
A
#
# COMPACT_ATOMS: atom_id res chain seq x y z
N THR A 1 29.13 -2.01 1.96
CA THR A 1 27.67 -2.07 1.74
C THR A 1 27.14 -0.65 1.60
N VAL A 2 25.97 -0.45 0.97
CA VAL A 2 25.36 0.89 0.81
C VAL A 2 25.13 1.61 2.15
N TYR A 3 24.91 0.87 3.24
CA TYR A 3 24.71 1.40 4.60
C TYR A 3 25.88 2.26 5.10
N LEU A 4 27.14 1.81 4.91
CA LEU A 4 28.32 2.57 5.35
C LEU A 4 28.47 3.89 4.58
N TRP A 5 28.22 3.84 3.27
CA TRP A 5 28.26 5.03 2.41
C TRP A 5 27.15 6.02 2.78
N ALA A 6 25.93 5.54 3.05
CA ALA A 6 24.83 6.38 3.51
C ALA A 6 25.14 7.03 4.87
N ALA A 7 25.70 6.27 5.82
CA ALA A 7 26.10 6.79 7.13
C ALA A 7 27.16 7.90 7.01
N LEU A 8 28.23 7.66 6.25
CA LEU A 8 29.29 8.65 6.02
C LEU A 8 28.74 9.90 5.31
N PHE A 9 27.86 9.70 4.33
CA PHE A 9 27.21 10.80 3.61
C PHE A 9 26.38 11.68 4.54
N LEU A 10 25.54 11.08 5.41
CA LEU A 10 24.72 11.83 6.36
C LEU A 10 25.55 12.55 7.42
N LEU A 11 26.65 11.95 7.88
CA LEU A 11 27.56 12.59 8.83
C LEU A 11 28.20 13.85 8.23
N LEU A 12 28.71 13.75 7.01
CA LEU A 12 29.47 14.83 6.35
C LEU A 12 28.57 15.91 5.74
N TRP A 13 27.42 15.52 5.18
CA TRP A 13 26.61 16.38 4.31
C TRP A 13 25.15 16.52 4.75
N GLY A 14 24.74 15.87 5.84
CA GLY A 14 23.35 15.84 6.29
C GLY A 14 22.74 17.22 6.53
N GLY A 15 23.53 18.18 7.01
CA GLY A 15 23.09 19.56 7.26
C GLY A 15 22.68 20.36 6.02
N ARG A 16 22.87 19.83 4.80
CA ARG A 16 22.47 20.49 3.54
C ARG A 16 21.01 20.23 3.16
N PHE A 17 20.30 19.39 3.92
CA PHE A 17 18.93 18.99 3.63
C PHE A 17 17.99 19.44 4.75
N ASP A 18 16.76 19.79 4.40
CA ASP A 18 15.73 20.09 5.38
C ASP A 18 15.08 18.82 5.95
N ALA A 19 15.02 17.76 5.15
CA ALA A 19 14.46 16.48 5.54
C ALA A 19 15.18 15.28 4.90
N VAL A 20 15.14 14.14 5.59
CA VAL A 20 15.62 12.84 5.13
C VAL A 20 14.49 11.82 5.26
N ILE A 21 14.20 11.11 4.16
CA ILE A 21 13.27 9.97 4.15
C ILE A 21 14.11 8.70 4.25
N ASP A 22 14.05 8.03 5.40
CA ASP A 22 14.78 6.79 5.66
C ASP A 22 13.85 5.60 5.40
N SER A 23 14.25 4.71 4.48
CA SER A 23 13.44 3.56 4.10
C SER A 23 13.80 2.32 4.92
N GLN A 24 12.82 1.78 5.63
CA GLN A 24 12.93 0.53 6.38
C GLN A 24 12.32 -0.63 5.58
N ASN A 25 13.14 -1.21 4.70
CA ASN A 25 12.84 -2.48 4.05
C ASN A 25 13.51 -3.63 4.83
N GLY A 26 13.05 -3.83 6.06
CA GLY A 26 13.65 -4.73 7.05
C GLY A 26 14.57 -3.99 8.01
N VAL A 27 15.80 -3.66 7.59
CA VAL A 27 16.75 -2.89 8.42
C VAL A 27 16.83 -1.45 7.92
N PRO A 28 16.48 -0.43 8.74
CA PRO A 28 16.56 0.97 8.33
C PRO A 28 18.01 1.45 8.29
N PHE A 29 18.26 2.62 7.68
CA PHE A 29 19.61 3.19 7.62
C PHE A 29 20.08 3.86 8.92
N PHE A 30 19.18 3.98 9.91
CA PHE A 30 19.44 4.64 11.19
C PHE A 30 19.87 6.11 11.04
N ALA A 31 19.33 6.81 10.03
CA ALA A 31 19.65 8.21 9.72
C ALA A 31 19.67 9.16 10.95
N PRO A 32 18.75 9.07 11.93
CA PRO A 32 18.77 9.95 13.09
C PRO A 32 20.07 9.90 13.90
N VAL A 33 20.77 8.75 13.92
CA VAL A 33 22.05 8.59 14.63
C VAL A 33 23.15 9.44 13.98
N PHE A 34 23.15 9.49 12.65
CA PHE A 34 24.16 10.22 11.86
C PHE A 34 23.82 11.70 11.70
N LEU A 35 22.59 12.10 12.04
CA LEU A 35 22.10 13.48 11.97
C LEU A 35 22.05 14.19 13.33
N LEU A 36 22.64 13.60 14.39
CA LEU A 36 22.64 14.18 15.74
C LEU A 36 23.23 15.59 15.81
N LEU A 37 24.23 15.89 14.97
CA LEU A 37 24.85 17.22 14.86
C LEU A 37 23.98 18.21 14.06
N TRP A 38 23.03 17.70 13.27
CA TRP A 38 22.19 18.44 12.33
C TRP A 38 20.74 18.48 12.81
N ARG A 39 20.50 19.00 14.03
CA ARG A 39 19.18 18.91 14.71
C ARG A 39 18.00 19.58 13.99
N ARG A 40 18.28 20.40 12.97
CA ARG A 40 17.26 21.05 12.13
C ARG A 40 16.73 20.16 11.00
N VAL A 41 17.38 19.03 10.72
CA VAL A 41 16.98 18.09 9.68
C VAL A 41 15.88 17.17 10.21
N SER A 42 14.73 17.17 9.55
CA SER A 42 13.61 16.29 9.90
C SER A 42 13.81 14.89 9.32
N VAL A 43 13.60 13.84 10.10
CA VAL A 43 13.74 12.46 9.62
C VAL A 43 12.41 11.75 9.63
N LEU A 44 11.97 11.30 8.45
CA LEU A 44 10.76 10.51 8.25
C LEU A 44 11.15 9.04 8.03
N LEU A 45 10.45 8.12 8.70
CA LEU A 45 10.67 6.68 8.52
C LEU A 45 9.60 6.09 7.57
N LEU A 46 10.01 5.63 6.39
CA LEU A 46 9.12 4.99 5.41
C LEU A 46 9.16 3.47 5.55
N ILE A 47 8.02 2.86 5.88
CA ILE A 47 7.85 1.41 6.07
C ILE A 47 6.83 0.89 5.04
N HIS A 48 7.30 0.09 4.07
CA HIS A 48 6.41 -0.57 3.10
C HIS A 48 5.80 -1.86 3.65
N HIS A 49 6.48 -2.56 4.55
CA HIS A 49 6.03 -3.82 5.12
C HIS A 49 6.79 -4.12 6.42
N VAL A 50 6.18 -4.85 7.36
CA VAL A 50 6.84 -5.31 8.60
C VAL A 50 7.44 -6.70 8.41
N HIS A 51 8.76 -6.82 8.40
CA HIS A 51 9.51 -8.02 7.99
C HIS A 51 9.75 -9.03 9.12
N GLN A 52 9.22 -8.81 10.32
CA GLN A 52 9.45 -9.66 11.51
C GLN A 52 9.32 -11.16 11.21
N ASP A 53 8.27 -11.55 10.48
CA ASP A 53 8.05 -12.93 10.08
C ASP A 53 8.94 -13.32 8.88
N GLN A 54 9.13 -12.44 7.91
CA GLN A 54 9.97 -12.68 6.71
C GLN A 54 11.44 -12.98 7.05
N PHE A 55 11.98 -12.41 8.13
CA PHE A 55 13.34 -12.73 8.59
C PHE A 55 13.53 -14.22 8.85
N ARG A 56 12.50 -14.93 9.35
CA ARG A 56 12.56 -16.39 9.57
C ARG A 56 12.52 -17.19 8.27
N TRP A 57 11.92 -16.64 7.22
CA TRP A 57 11.78 -17.29 5.92
C TRP A 57 13.06 -17.12 5.09
N ARG A 58 13.73 -15.98 5.24
CA ARG A 58 14.95 -15.65 4.49
C ARG A 58 16.24 -16.08 5.19
N PHE A 59 16.32 -15.97 6.50
CA PHE A 59 17.54 -16.20 7.26
C PHE A 59 17.35 -17.28 8.32
N ARG A 60 18.39 -18.08 8.55
CA ARG A 60 18.46 -18.99 9.70
C ARG A 60 18.88 -18.21 10.95
N TRP A 61 18.72 -18.83 12.12
CA TRP A 61 19.37 -18.33 13.33
C TRP A 61 20.91 -18.31 13.12
N PRO A 62 21.65 -17.29 13.59
CA PRO A 62 21.25 -16.14 14.42
C PRO A 62 20.83 -14.88 13.65
N LEU A 63 21.03 -14.83 12.32
CA LEU A 63 20.78 -13.65 11.49
C LEU A 63 19.31 -13.20 11.51
N ALA A 64 18.37 -14.14 11.56
CA ALA A 64 16.94 -13.81 11.67
C ALA A 64 16.61 -13.07 12.99
N TRP A 65 17.28 -13.42 14.09
CA TRP A 65 17.08 -12.76 15.38
C TRP A 65 17.65 -11.33 15.37
N LEU A 66 18.86 -11.16 14.81
CA LEU A 66 19.48 -9.84 14.68
C LEU A 66 18.63 -8.91 13.80
N GLY A 67 18.11 -9.40 12.67
CA GLY A 67 17.20 -8.64 11.81
C GLY A 67 15.95 -8.16 12.56
N ARG A 68 15.31 -9.02 13.35
CA ARG A 68 14.16 -8.65 14.17
C ARG A 68 14.47 -7.61 15.25
N LEU A 69 15.65 -7.70 15.88
CA LEU A 69 16.08 -6.70 16.85
C LEU A 69 16.31 -5.33 16.22
N LEU A 70 16.95 -5.31 15.05
CA LEU A 70 17.22 -4.08 14.31
C LEU A 70 15.93 -3.43 13.81
N GLU A 71 15.00 -4.21 13.27
CA GLU A 71 13.71 -3.73 12.77
C GLU A 71 12.77 -3.26 13.90
N GLY A 72 12.82 -3.91 15.08
CA GLY A 72 11.94 -3.63 16.21
C GLY A 72 12.57 -2.72 17.26
N PRO A 73 13.15 -3.27 18.35
CA PRO A 73 13.67 -2.49 19.47
C PRO A 73 14.63 -1.36 19.11
N VAL A 74 15.58 -1.60 18.20
CA VAL A 74 16.58 -0.58 17.81
C VAL A 74 15.93 0.51 16.98
N SER A 75 15.18 0.15 15.93
CA SER A 75 14.39 1.12 15.16
C SER A 75 13.47 1.94 16.07
N ARG A 76 12.74 1.30 16.99
CA ARG A 76 11.89 1.99 17.96
C ARG A 76 12.64 3.04 18.76
N TRP A 77 13.84 2.74 19.23
CA TRP A 77 14.63 3.69 20.00
C TRP A 77 15.16 4.84 19.14
N VAL A 78 15.67 4.53 17.94
CA VAL A 78 16.24 5.52 17.00
C VAL A 78 15.18 6.47 16.45
N TYR A 79 14.02 5.95 16.07
CA TYR A 79 12.95 6.69 15.38
C TYR A 79 11.79 7.09 16.31
N ARG A 80 11.96 7.05 17.64
CA ARG A 80 10.89 7.41 18.61
C ARG A 80 10.33 8.83 18.47
N ARG A 81 11.02 9.73 17.77
CA ARG A 81 10.59 11.11 17.50
C ARG A 81 10.33 11.38 16.02
N SER A 82 10.48 10.37 15.17
CA SER A 82 10.29 10.51 13.74
C SER A 82 8.82 10.28 13.39
N PRO A 83 8.22 11.11 12.52
CA PRO A 83 7.01 10.72 11.83
C PRO A 83 7.28 9.49 10.96
N ILE A 84 6.28 8.63 10.86
CA ILE A 84 6.36 7.37 10.14
C ILE A 84 5.38 7.44 8.98
N VAL A 85 5.79 6.94 7.82
CA VAL A 85 4.93 6.80 6.66
C VAL A 85 4.79 5.31 6.35
N THR A 86 3.55 4.88 6.16
CA THR A 86 3.21 3.51 5.77
C THR A 86 2.36 3.53 4.51
N VAL A 87 2.31 2.41 3.80
CA VAL A 87 1.54 2.31 2.56
C VAL A 87 0.09 1.90 2.74
N SER A 88 -0.28 1.40 3.93
CA SER A 88 -1.64 0.89 4.16
C SER A 88 -2.06 0.96 5.63
N PRO A 89 -3.38 1.02 5.91
CA PRO A 89 -3.94 0.93 7.27
C PRO A 89 -3.52 -0.33 8.02
N THR A 90 -3.42 -1.47 7.34
CA THR A 90 -2.96 -2.73 7.96
C THR A 90 -1.48 -2.68 8.31
N THR A 91 -0.62 -2.14 7.43
CA THR A 91 0.80 -1.93 7.75
C THR A 91 0.98 -0.96 8.91
N ARG A 92 0.19 0.12 9.00
CA ARG A 92 0.16 1.01 10.17
C ARG A 92 -0.16 0.23 11.46
N ALA A 93 -1.20 -0.61 11.43
CA ALA A 93 -1.58 -1.42 12.58
C ALA A 93 -0.46 -2.39 12.99
N GLU A 94 0.25 -3.01 12.03
CA GLU A 94 1.38 -3.87 12.31
C GLU A 94 2.58 -3.11 12.89
N VAL A 95 2.89 -1.91 12.37
CA VAL A 95 3.94 -1.04 12.93
C VAL A 95 3.66 -0.74 14.39
N ARG A 96 2.41 -0.42 14.76
CA ARG A 96 2.03 -0.23 16.17
C ARG A 96 2.11 -1.50 16.99
N ARG A 97 1.50 -2.59 16.53
CA ARG A 97 1.36 -3.84 17.31
C ARG A 97 2.65 -4.64 17.44
N ARG A 98 3.51 -4.62 16.42
CA ARG A 98 4.73 -5.45 16.36
C ARG A 98 5.98 -4.65 16.64
N LEU A 99 6.14 -3.48 16.03
CA LEU A 99 7.36 -2.67 16.19
C LEU A 99 7.26 -1.71 17.40
N HIS A 100 6.04 -1.42 17.88
CA HIS A 100 5.80 -0.52 19.01
C HIS A 100 6.46 0.85 18.83
N LEU A 101 6.59 1.29 17.58
CA LEU A 101 7.02 2.64 17.26
C LEU A 101 5.99 3.62 17.85
N PRO A 102 6.38 4.77 18.43
CA PRO A 102 5.44 5.70 19.09
C PRO A 102 5.10 6.98 18.31
N GLY A 103 5.86 7.36 17.28
CA GLY A 103 5.62 8.60 16.50
C GLY A 103 4.42 8.48 15.56
N ALA A 104 3.76 9.57 15.17
CA ALA A 104 2.59 9.55 14.27
C ALA A 104 2.85 8.77 12.98
N ILE A 105 1.85 7.98 12.56
CA ILE A 105 1.91 7.16 11.35
C ILE A 105 0.93 7.68 10.31
N TYR A 106 1.48 8.25 9.26
CA TYR A 106 0.76 8.69 8.07
C TYR A 106 0.64 7.55 7.06
N ILE A 107 -0.42 7.59 6.24
CA ILE A 107 -0.68 6.58 5.21
C ILE A 107 -0.56 7.23 3.83
N VAL A 108 0.40 6.75 3.04
CA VAL A 108 0.62 7.14 1.66
C VAL A 108 0.60 5.87 0.82
N PRO A 109 -0.57 5.48 0.27
CA PRO A 109 -0.66 4.34 -0.63
C PRO A 109 0.23 4.55 -1.85
N ASN A 110 0.79 3.45 -2.38
CA ASN A 110 1.60 3.55 -3.58
C ASN A 110 0.74 3.91 -4.78
N GLY A 111 1.27 4.80 -5.62
CA GLY A 111 0.68 5.11 -6.90
C GLY A 111 0.98 4.03 -7.95
N ILE A 112 0.20 4.05 -9.01
CA ILE A 112 0.46 3.34 -10.26
C ILE A 112 0.51 4.34 -11.42
N ASP A 113 1.14 3.92 -12.52
CA ASP A 113 1.01 4.60 -13.80
C ASP A 113 -0.38 4.30 -14.38
N THR A 114 -1.08 5.34 -14.82
CA THR A 114 -2.39 5.18 -15.46
C THR A 114 -2.18 4.61 -16.86
N PRO A 115 -2.74 3.44 -17.19
CA PRO A 115 -2.61 2.87 -18.52
C PRO A 115 -3.46 3.66 -19.53
N ASP A 116 -2.99 3.73 -20.77
CA ASP A 116 -3.82 4.24 -21.87
C ASP A 116 -4.95 3.25 -22.15
N LEU A 117 -6.18 3.68 -21.84
CA LEU A 117 -7.39 2.86 -22.00
C LEU A 117 -7.68 2.50 -23.45
N HIS A 118 -7.23 3.30 -24.42
CA HIS A 118 -7.41 3.07 -25.85
C HIS A 118 -6.43 2.04 -26.42
N ALA A 119 -5.30 1.84 -25.74
CA ALA A 119 -4.26 0.88 -26.09
C ALA A 119 -4.35 -0.41 -25.26
N LEU A 120 -5.45 -0.62 -24.52
CA LEU A 120 -5.57 -1.80 -23.67
C LEU A 120 -5.60 -3.09 -24.49
N PRO A 121 -4.84 -4.11 -24.06
CA PRO A 121 -4.89 -5.42 -24.69
C PRO A 121 -6.28 -6.02 -24.63
N ILE A 122 -6.67 -6.66 -25.73
CA ILE A 122 -7.90 -7.44 -25.79
C ILE A 122 -7.79 -8.60 -24.79
N ARG A 123 -8.82 -8.76 -23.97
CA ARG A 123 -8.96 -9.90 -23.05
C ARG A 123 -8.85 -11.20 -23.84
N ALA A 124 -8.11 -12.18 -23.32
CA ALA A 124 -7.99 -13.48 -23.97
C ALA A 124 -9.38 -14.12 -24.17
N PRO A 125 -9.62 -14.83 -25.29
CA PRO A 125 -10.91 -15.48 -25.55
C PRO A 125 -11.13 -16.73 -24.67
N ALA A 126 -10.06 -17.28 -24.10
CA ALA A 126 -10.09 -18.43 -23.20
C ALA A 126 -9.68 -18.03 -21.76
N PRO A 127 -10.09 -18.80 -20.74
CA PRO A 127 -9.70 -18.57 -19.35
C PRO A 127 -8.20 -18.38 -19.19
N SER A 128 -7.82 -17.23 -18.65
CA SER A 128 -6.42 -16.83 -18.51
C SER A 128 -6.16 -16.25 -17.12
N VAL A 129 -5.26 -16.88 -16.38
CA VAL A 129 -4.83 -16.42 -15.06
C VAL A 129 -3.42 -15.87 -15.16
N VAL A 130 -3.16 -14.75 -14.49
CA VAL A 130 -1.81 -14.19 -14.38
C VAL A 130 -1.40 -14.12 -12.92
N TYR A 131 -0.14 -14.44 -12.67
CA TYR A 131 0.56 -14.07 -11.45
C TYR A 131 1.63 -13.05 -11.82
N LEU A 132 1.78 -12.01 -11.00
CA LEU A 132 2.81 -10.98 -11.16
C LEU A 132 3.52 -10.75 -9.83
N GLY A 133 4.80 -11.09 -9.78
CA GLY A 133 5.61 -10.86 -8.59
C GLY A 133 6.92 -11.64 -8.54
N ARG A 134 7.70 -11.38 -7.49
CA ARG A 134 8.96 -12.08 -7.26
C ARG A 134 8.71 -13.52 -6.81
N LEU A 135 9.43 -14.49 -7.38
CA LEU A 135 9.31 -15.92 -7.04
C LEU A 135 10.09 -16.25 -5.77
N VAL A 136 9.47 -16.01 -4.62
CA VAL A 136 10.01 -16.29 -3.27
C VAL A 136 8.96 -17.00 -2.42
N ALA A 137 9.41 -17.78 -1.42
CA ALA A 137 8.56 -18.69 -0.65
C ALA A 137 7.33 -18.01 -0.03
N GLN A 138 7.45 -16.75 0.43
CA GLN A 138 6.33 -15.99 0.99
C GLN A 138 5.18 -15.70 0.03
N LYS A 139 5.42 -15.79 -1.29
CA LYS A 139 4.36 -15.65 -2.29
C LYS A 139 3.56 -16.93 -2.50
N ARG A 140 4.03 -18.06 -1.95
CA ARG A 140 3.35 -19.37 -1.92
C ARG A 140 2.75 -19.80 -3.25
N LEU A 141 3.52 -19.62 -4.33
CA LEU A 141 3.02 -19.85 -5.68
C LEU A 141 2.73 -21.34 -5.94
N GLU A 142 3.28 -22.25 -5.13
CA GLU A 142 2.89 -23.66 -5.10
C GLU A 142 1.38 -23.86 -4.98
N LEU A 143 0.69 -23.04 -4.18
CA LEU A 143 -0.75 -23.17 -3.96
C LEU A 143 -1.57 -22.83 -5.20
N LEU A 144 -1.10 -21.88 -6.02
CA LEU A 144 -1.74 -21.59 -7.30
C LEU A 144 -1.56 -22.76 -8.27
N LEU A 145 -0.37 -23.37 -8.30
CA LEU A 145 -0.12 -24.53 -9.17
C LEU A 145 -0.98 -25.72 -8.76
N GLU A 146 -1.06 -26.01 -7.46
CA GLU A 146 -1.94 -27.06 -6.91
C GLU A 146 -3.41 -26.80 -7.23
N ALA A 147 -3.90 -25.57 -7.03
CA ALA A 147 -5.26 -25.18 -7.36
C ALA A 147 -5.58 -25.34 -8.87
N VAL A 148 -4.65 -24.98 -9.74
CA VAL A 148 -4.81 -25.11 -11.20
C VAL A 148 -4.84 -26.58 -11.63
N ALA A 149 -4.05 -27.44 -10.97
CA ALA A 149 -4.10 -28.88 -11.21
C ALA A 149 -5.45 -29.48 -10.81
N GLU A 150 -6.00 -29.07 -9.66
CA GLU A 150 -7.29 -29.53 -9.15
C GLU A 150 -8.45 -29.20 -10.09
N ILE A 151 -8.50 -27.98 -10.63
CA ILE A 151 -9.61 -27.52 -11.49
C ILE A 151 -9.38 -27.78 -12.98
N GLY A 152 -8.23 -28.37 -13.34
CA GLY A 152 -7.76 -28.45 -14.73
C GLY A 152 -8.68 -29.22 -15.67
N GLU A 153 -9.33 -30.27 -15.18
CA GLU A 153 -10.29 -31.08 -15.98
C GLU A 153 -11.54 -30.28 -16.35
N ARG A 154 -12.04 -29.45 -15.41
CA ARG A 154 -13.20 -28.57 -15.64
C ARG A 154 -12.85 -27.41 -16.58
N TRP A 155 -11.60 -26.95 -16.57
CA TRP A 155 -11.13 -25.85 -17.41
C TRP A 155 -10.00 -26.28 -18.36
N PRO A 156 -10.27 -27.09 -19.40
CA PRO A 156 -9.21 -27.64 -20.26
C PRO A 156 -8.42 -26.59 -21.04
N SER A 157 -9.04 -25.44 -21.35
CA SER A 157 -8.43 -24.32 -22.05
C SER A 157 -7.74 -23.30 -21.13
N LEU A 158 -7.78 -23.49 -19.81
CA LEU A 158 -7.14 -22.58 -18.86
C LEU A 158 -5.64 -22.46 -19.12
N ARG A 159 -5.16 -21.23 -19.16
CA ARG A 159 -3.74 -20.87 -19.23
C ARG A 159 -3.35 -20.00 -18.06
N VAL A 160 -2.16 -20.25 -17.52
CA VAL A 160 -1.58 -19.52 -16.39
C VAL A 160 -0.26 -18.92 -16.83
N THR A 161 -0.12 -17.61 -16.71
CA THR A 161 1.15 -16.93 -16.97
C THR A 161 1.75 -16.44 -15.66
N ILE A 162 2.95 -16.93 -15.35
CA ILE A 162 3.73 -16.52 -14.19
C ILE A 162 4.76 -15.48 -14.65
N VAL A 163 4.59 -14.25 -14.18
CA VAL A 163 5.44 -13.10 -14.50
C VAL A 163 6.30 -12.73 -13.31
N GLY A 164 7.61 -12.72 -13.53
CA GLY A 164 8.63 -12.46 -12.53
C GLY A 164 9.64 -13.59 -12.39
N ASP A 165 10.66 -13.34 -11.56
CA ASP A 165 11.75 -14.28 -11.31
C ASP A 165 12.09 -14.31 -9.82
N GLY A 166 12.90 -15.29 -9.41
CA GLY A 166 13.36 -15.43 -8.04
C GLY A 166 13.90 -16.82 -7.72
N PRO A 167 14.46 -16.98 -6.51
CA PRO A 167 15.13 -18.21 -6.11
C PRO A 167 14.21 -19.45 -6.09
N GLU A 168 12.89 -19.27 -5.98
CA GLU A 168 11.95 -20.39 -6.00
C GLU A 168 11.64 -20.92 -7.40
N ARG A 169 12.04 -20.20 -8.47
CA ARG A 169 11.70 -20.57 -9.86
C ARG A 169 12.00 -22.02 -10.21
N PRO A 170 13.21 -22.58 -9.94
CA PRO A 170 13.49 -23.97 -10.28
C PRO A 170 12.64 -24.97 -9.49
N ARG A 171 12.23 -24.64 -8.26
CA ARG A 171 11.33 -25.50 -7.47
C ARG A 171 9.92 -25.49 -8.06
N LEU A 172 9.43 -24.32 -8.44
CA LEU A 172 8.09 -24.13 -9.01
C LEU A 172 7.95 -24.76 -10.39
N GLU A 173 8.96 -24.67 -11.26
CA GLU A 173 8.97 -25.35 -12.56
C GLU A 173 8.94 -26.88 -12.39
N ARG A 174 9.70 -27.43 -11.44
CA ARG A 174 9.64 -28.87 -11.12
C ARG A 174 8.27 -29.29 -10.58
N LEU A 175 7.66 -28.49 -9.71
CA LEU A 175 6.31 -28.77 -9.19
C LEU A 175 5.27 -28.74 -10.32
N ALA A 176 5.36 -27.76 -11.23
CA ALA A 176 4.47 -27.69 -12.39
C ALA A 176 4.59 -28.95 -13.27
N ALA A 177 5.80 -29.48 -13.48
CA ALA A 177 6.00 -30.73 -14.20
C ALA A 177 5.45 -31.96 -13.45
N GLN A 178 5.64 -32.04 -12.13
CA GLN A 178 5.06 -33.10 -11.30
C GLN A 178 3.53 -33.12 -11.35
N LEU A 179 2.91 -31.94 -11.39
CA LEU A 179 1.48 -31.74 -11.53
C LEU A 179 0.98 -31.83 -12.99
N LYS A 180 1.86 -32.12 -13.96
CA LYS A 180 1.55 -32.24 -15.40
C LYS A 180 0.93 -30.96 -15.99
N LEU A 181 1.45 -29.79 -15.59
CA LEU A 181 0.96 -28.47 -15.96
C LEU A 181 1.75 -27.80 -17.08
N GLU A 182 2.67 -28.50 -17.75
CA GLU A 182 3.61 -27.92 -18.72
C GLU A 182 2.91 -27.25 -19.91
N GLN A 183 1.73 -27.74 -20.29
CA GLN A 183 0.91 -27.18 -21.37
C GLN A 183 -0.03 -26.05 -20.91
N ARG A 184 -0.12 -25.82 -19.60
CA ARG A 184 -1.04 -24.85 -18.97
C ARG A 184 -0.33 -23.66 -18.36
N VAL A 185 0.86 -23.87 -17.79
CA VAL A 185 1.60 -22.88 -17.02
C VAL A 185 2.84 -22.43 -17.78
N ARG A 186 2.97 -21.12 -17.99
CA ARG A 186 4.13 -20.50 -18.62
C ARG A 186 4.87 -19.58 -17.65
N PHE A 187 6.14 -19.87 -17.40
CA PHE A 187 7.05 -18.99 -16.66
C PHE A 187 7.76 -18.05 -17.64
N THR A 188 7.51 -16.74 -17.51
CA THR A 188 8.08 -15.74 -18.43
C THR A 188 9.43 -15.18 -17.96
N GLY A 189 9.73 -15.26 -16.67
CA GLY A 189 10.85 -14.53 -16.08
C GLY A 189 10.53 -13.04 -15.94
N TRP A 190 11.57 -12.21 -15.99
CA TRP A 190 11.41 -10.76 -16.01
C TRP A 190 10.98 -10.27 -17.40
N VAL A 191 10.04 -9.33 -17.45
CA VAL A 191 9.49 -8.77 -18.69
C VAL A 191 9.47 -7.24 -18.64
N SER A 192 9.39 -6.58 -19.80
CA SER A 192 9.27 -5.12 -19.87
C SER A 192 7.94 -4.63 -19.28
N ASN A 193 7.86 -3.33 -18.99
CA ASN A 193 6.60 -2.73 -18.51
C ASN A 193 5.48 -2.85 -19.56
N GLU A 194 5.79 -2.74 -20.86
CA GLU A 194 4.78 -2.92 -21.92
C GLU A 194 4.27 -4.35 -21.96
N GLU A 195 5.17 -5.34 -21.89
CA GLU A 195 4.80 -6.75 -21.89
C GLU A 195 4.03 -7.12 -20.62
N ARG A 196 4.41 -6.59 -19.46
CA ARG A 196 3.66 -6.72 -18.21
C ARG A 196 2.23 -6.21 -18.38
N SER A 197 2.07 -4.98 -18.90
CA SER A 197 0.75 -4.40 -19.17
C SER A 197 -0.04 -5.24 -20.17
N ARG A 198 0.62 -5.78 -21.19
CA ARG A 198 0.02 -6.69 -22.17
C ARG A 198 -0.54 -7.95 -21.53
N LEU A 199 0.26 -8.60 -20.69
CA LEU A 199 -0.11 -9.84 -20.01
C LEU A 199 -1.21 -9.62 -18.96
N LEU A 200 -1.14 -8.55 -18.18
CA LEU A 200 -2.19 -8.16 -17.25
C LEU A 200 -3.49 -7.87 -18.01
N GLY A 201 -3.45 -7.07 -19.08
CA GLY A 201 -4.63 -6.73 -19.88
C GLY A 201 -5.26 -7.93 -20.59
N ALA A 202 -4.47 -8.91 -21.03
CA ALA A 202 -4.99 -10.12 -21.66
C ALA A 202 -5.58 -11.13 -20.66
N ALA A 203 -5.17 -11.10 -19.39
CA ALA A 203 -5.67 -12.03 -18.37
C ALA A 203 -7.16 -11.82 -18.06
N TRP A 204 -7.79 -12.83 -17.49
CA TRP A 204 -9.12 -12.72 -16.89
C TRP A 204 -9.01 -12.33 -15.42
N LEU A 205 -8.01 -12.88 -14.73
CA LEU A 205 -7.87 -12.80 -13.29
C LEU A 205 -6.39 -12.73 -12.90
N LEU A 206 -6.03 -11.81 -12.02
CA LEU A 206 -4.78 -11.87 -11.27
C LEU A 206 -4.96 -12.78 -10.07
N VAL A 207 -4.04 -13.72 -9.80
CA VAL A 207 -4.04 -14.49 -8.54
C VAL A 207 -2.78 -14.17 -7.74
N THR A 208 -2.95 -13.84 -6.45
CA THR A 208 -1.85 -13.57 -5.52
C THR A 208 -2.01 -14.37 -4.21
N PRO A 209 -1.43 -15.58 -4.12
CA PRO A 209 -1.52 -16.43 -2.94
C PRO A 209 -0.51 -16.05 -1.85
N SER A 210 -0.14 -14.76 -1.75
CA SER A 210 0.90 -14.30 -0.82
C SER A 210 0.46 -14.45 0.64
N ALA A 211 1.40 -14.85 1.51
CA ALA A 211 1.17 -14.91 2.95
C ALA A 211 1.17 -13.53 3.63
N ALA A 212 1.84 -12.55 3.01
CA ALA A 212 1.95 -11.19 3.55
C ALA A 212 2.25 -10.19 2.43
N GLU A 213 1.65 -9.00 2.50
CA GLU A 213 1.90 -7.88 1.60
C GLU A 213 1.85 -6.55 2.35
N GLY A 214 2.51 -5.53 1.81
CA GLY A 214 2.41 -4.16 2.33
C GLY A 214 1.19 -3.41 1.76
N TRP A 215 0.96 -3.58 0.46
CA TRP A 215 -0.05 -2.84 -0.30
C TRP A 215 -0.79 -3.69 -1.33
N GLY A 216 -0.08 -4.48 -2.13
CA GLY A 216 -0.69 -5.20 -3.27
C GLY A 216 -0.57 -4.41 -4.58
N LEU A 217 0.63 -3.95 -4.95
CA LEU A 217 0.85 -3.21 -6.20
C LEU A 217 0.33 -3.95 -7.44
N ALA A 218 0.60 -5.25 -7.56
CA ALA A 218 0.13 -6.06 -8.67
C ALA A 218 -1.40 -6.08 -8.78
N VAL A 219 -2.11 -6.01 -7.65
CA VAL A 219 -3.59 -5.93 -7.63
C VAL A 219 -4.04 -4.63 -8.29
N ILE A 220 -3.48 -3.50 -7.86
CA ILE A 220 -3.85 -2.19 -8.41
C ILE A 220 -3.46 -2.09 -9.89
N GLU A 221 -2.30 -2.63 -10.28
CA GLU A 221 -1.88 -2.71 -11.69
C GLU A 221 -2.83 -3.57 -12.55
N ALA A 222 -3.28 -4.73 -12.05
CA ALA A 222 -4.27 -5.56 -12.73
C ALA A 222 -5.63 -4.85 -12.82
N ASN A 223 -6.05 -4.19 -11.74
CA ASN A 223 -7.30 -3.45 -11.70
C ASN A 223 -7.31 -2.27 -12.68
N ALA A 224 -6.16 -1.60 -12.89
CA ALA A 224 -6.01 -0.54 -13.88
C ALA A 224 -6.24 -1.05 -15.32
N MET A 225 -5.94 -2.33 -15.57
CA MET A 225 -6.24 -3.03 -16.81
C MET A 225 -7.68 -3.58 -16.84
N GLY A 226 -8.50 -3.30 -15.82
CA GLY A 226 -9.85 -3.82 -15.67
C GLY A 226 -9.90 -5.30 -15.30
N ARG A 227 -8.86 -5.85 -14.67
CA ARG A 227 -8.82 -7.25 -14.23
C ARG A 227 -8.98 -7.34 -12.72
N PRO A 228 -9.92 -8.15 -12.22
CA PRO A 228 -10.04 -8.40 -10.78
C PRO A 228 -8.85 -9.22 -10.27
N ALA A 229 -8.70 -9.24 -8.96
CA ALA A 229 -7.70 -10.05 -8.28
C ALA A 229 -8.34 -11.06 -7.33
N LEU A 230 -7.81 -12.28 -7.28
CA LEU A 230 -8.09 -13.28 -6.26
C LEU A 230 -6.86 -13.40 -5.36
N ALA A 231 -7.03 -13.20 -4.05
CA ALA A 231 -5.91 -13.13 -3.12
C ALA A 231 -6.24 -13.77 -1.78
N PHE A 232 -5.24 -14.10 -0.95
CA PHE A 232 -5.51 -14.44 0.44
C PHE A 232 -5.88 -13.21 1.28
N ARG A 233 -6.73 -13.42 2.30
CA ARG A 233 -7.09 -12.40 3.29
C ARG A 233 -5.94 -12.13 4.26
N VAL A 234 -4.96 -11.35 3.81
CA VAL A 234 -3.76 -10.98 4.58
C VAL A 234 -3.54 -9.46 4.60
N PRO A 235 -2.75 -8.93 5.56
CA PRO A 235 -2.36 -7.52 5.56
C PRO A 235 -1.82 -7.06 4.19
N GLY A 236 -2.05 -5.79 3.87
CA GLY A 236 -1.82 -5.21 2.54
C GLY A 236 -2.93 -5.55 1.55
N LEU A 237 -3.14 -6.83 1.26
CA LEU A 237 -4.11 -7.29 0.24
C LEU A 237 -5.55 -6.90 0.58
N MET A 238 -5.93 -6.98 1.87
CA MET A 238 -7.23 -6.49 2.37
C MET A 238 -7.44 -4.97 2.21
N ASN A 239 -6.40 -4.21 1.88
CA ASN A 239 -6.51 -2.78 1.62
C ASN A 239 -6.49 -2.44 0.12
N SER A 240 -5.90 -3.29 -0.72
CA SER A 240 -5.98 -3.17 -2.18
C SER A 240 -7.22 -3.81 -2.78
N ILE A 241 -7.86 -4.77 -2.09
CA ILE A 241 -9.05 -5.49 -2.57
C ILE A 241 -10.25 -5.15 -1.70
N VAL A 242 -11.33 -4.74 -2.36
CA VAL A 242 -12.69 -4.61 -1.85
C VAL A 242 -13.49 -5.75 -2.48
N GLU A 243 -13.99 -6.65 -1.62
CA GLU A 243 -14.70 -7.86 -2.05
C GLU A 243 -15.86 -7.52 -2.99
N ASP A 244 -15.99 -8.33 -4.05
CA ASP A 244 -17.00 -8.22 -5.12
C ASP A 244 -16.96 -6.91 -5.95
N LEU A 245 -16.08 -5.98 -5.61
CA LEU A 245 -15.90 -4.73 -6.34
C LEU A 245 -14.74 -4.83 -7.34
N ASN A 246 -13.54 -5.17 -6.86
CA ASN A 246 -12.33 -5.25 -7.70
C ASN A 246 -11.58 -6.59 -7.54
N GLY A 247 -12.18 -7.55 -6.85
CA GLY A 247 -11.58 -8.84 -6.57
C GLY A 247 -12.19 -9.55 -5.37
N TRP A 248 -11.55 -10.63 -4.96
CA TRP A 248 -12.02 -11.53 -3.92
C TRP A 248 -10.90 -11.95 -2.99
N LEU A 249 -11.26 -12.21 -1.73
CA LEU A 249 -10.35 -12.61 -0.68
C LEU A 249 -10.68 -14.04 -0.22
N VAL A 250 -9.65 -14.87 -0.12
CA VAL A 250 -9.74 -16.27 0.31
C VAL A 250 -9.14 -16.41 1.69
N ASP A 251 -9.86 -17.04 2.62
CA ASP A 251 -9.42 -17.15 4.02
C ASP A 251 -8.42 -18.29 4.27
N SER A 252 -8.40 -19.30 3.40
CA SER A 252 -7.55 -20.48 3.60
C SER A 252 -6.92 -20.99 2.29
N PRO A 253 -5.74 -21.61 2.35
CA PRO A 253 -5.14 -22.29 1.20
C PRO A 253 -6.07 -23.31 0.53
N GLN A 254 -6.84 -24.05 1.33
CA GLN A 254 -7.78 -25.08 0.86
C GLN A 254 -8.93 -24.49 0.03
N GLY A 255 -9.31 -23.24 0.30
CA GLY A 255 -10.37 -22.57 -0.46
C GLY A 255 -9.92 -22.00 -1.80
N LEU A 256 -8.62 -22.01 -2.12
CA LEU A 256 -8.10 -21.33 -3.32
C LEU A 256 -8.60 -21.96 -4.61
N ALA A 257 -8.63 -23.29 -4.70
CA ALA A 257 -9.09 -24.00 -5.89
C ALA A 257 -10.59 -23.74 -6.15
N THR A 258 -11.41 -23.86 -5.10
CA THR A 258 -12.85 -23.57 -5.18
C THR A 258 -13.12 -22.12 -5.59
N ALA A 259 -12.44 -21.15 -4.96
CA ALA A 259 -12.63 -19.73 -5.30
C ALA A 259 -12.16 -19.43 -6.73
N LEU A 260 -11.05 -20.04 -7.17
CA LEU A 260 -10.57 -19.90 -8.54
C LEU A 260 -11.57 -20.47 -9.55
N ASP A 261 -12.13 -21.66 -9.29
CA ASP A 261 -13.15 -22.29 -10.12
C ASP A 261 -14.42 -21.42 -10.22
N THR A 262 -14.95 -20.97 -9.09
CA THR A 262 -16.15 -20.12 -9.01
C THR A 262 -15.95 -18.85 -9.83
N HIS A 263 -14.88 -18.10 -9.59
CA HIS A 263 -14.70 -16.80 -10.23
C HIS A 263 -14.23 -16.88 -11.68
N LEU A 264 -13.62 -17.99 -12.12
CA LEU A 264 -13.48 -18.26 -13.56
C LEU A 264 -14.85 -18.48 -14.22
N GLY A 265 -15.79 -19.10 -13.50
CA GLY A 265 -17.19 -19.22 -13.89
C GLY A 265 -17.85 -17.85 -14.06
N ASP A 266 -17.79 -17.00 -13.04
CA ASP A 266 -18.35 -15.64 -13.06
C ASP A 266 -17.76 -14.82 -14.21
N LEU A 267 -16.45 -14.93 -14.42
CA LEU A 267 -15.73 -14.20 -15.46
C LEU A 267 -15.99 -14.74 -16.87
N SER A 268 -16.54 -15.95 -17.02
CA SER A 268 -16.96 -16.48 -18.31
C SER A 268 -18.21 -15.76 -18.83
N ASP A 269 -19.02 -15.18 -17.93
CA ASP A 269 -20.10 -14.29 -18.32
C ASP A 269 -19.56 -12.90 -18.72
N SER A 270 -19.94 -12.45 -19.92
CA SER A 270 -19.38 -11.22 -20.51
C SER A 270 -19.87 -9.95 -19.83
N GLU A 271 -21.11 -9.94 -19.32
CA GLU A 271 -21.69 -8.78 -18.64
C GLU A 271 -21.06 -8.61 -17.25
N THR A 272 -20.98 -9.71 -16.49
CA THR A 272 -20.32 -9.75 -15.18
C THR A 272 -18.86 -9.30 -15.28
N ALA A 273 -18.12 -9.84 -16.26
CA ALA A 273 -16.73 -9.44 -16.45
C ALA A 273 -16.58 -7.97 -16.87
N ALA A 274 -17.48 -7.44 -17.69
CA ALA A 274 -17.46 -6.03 -18.08
C ALA A 274 -17.76 -5.10 -16.89
N ALA A 275 -18.75 -5.45 -16.06
CA ALA A 275 -19.09 -4.70 -14.85
C ALA A 275 -17.93 -4.67 -13.85
N LEU A 276 -17.32 -5.82 -13.56
CA LEU A 276 -16.13 -5.91 -12.72
C LEU A 276 -14.96 -5.11 -13.28
N ALA A 277 -14.76 -5.13 -14.60
CA ALA A 277 -13.68 -4.37 -15.23
C ALA A 277 -13.85 -2.85 -15.04
N VAL A 278 -15.08 -2.33 -15.08
CA VAL A 278 -15.37 -0.92 -14.78
C VAL A 278 -15.04 -0.60 -13.32
N ASN A 279 -15.48 -1.44 -12.38
CA ASN A 279 -15.21 -1.25 -10.96
C ASN A 279 -13.72 -1.31 -10.64
N CYS A 280 -13.00 -2.26 -11.23
CA CYS A 280 -11.55 -2.39 -11.14
C CYS A 280 -10.84 -1.09 -11.56
N ARG A 281 -11.16 -0.56 -12.75
CA ARG A 281 -10.55 0.68 -13.24
C ARG A 281 -10.87 1.87 -12.33
N ARG A 282 -12.14 2.02 -11.93
CA ARG A 282 -12.58 3.08 -10.99
C ARG A 282 -11.85 3.00 -9.65
N TRP A 283 -11.54 1.80 -9.18
CA TRP A 283 -10.77 1.59 -7.96
C TRP A 283 -9.29 1.97 -8.17
N ALA A 284 -8.67 1.47 -9.24
CA ALA A 284 -7.26 1.73 -9.54
C ALA A 284 -6.97 3.21 -9.80
N ASP A 285 -7.88 3.93 -10.46
CA ASP A 285 -7.81 5.37 -10.73
C ASP A 285 -7.73 6.21 -9.44
N ARG A 286 -8.01 5.61 -8.27
CA ARG A 286 -7.85 6.28 -6.97
C ARG A 286 -6.38 6.38 -6.54
N PHE A 287 -5.47 5.61 -7.13
CA PHE A 287 -4.08 5.45 -6.68
C PHE A 287 -3.05 5.88 -7.74
N SER A 288 -2.93 7.18 -8.01
CA SER A 288 -1.91 7.71 -8.93
C SER A 288 -0.62 8.13 -8.20
N TRP A 289 0.50 8.12 -8.92
CA TRP A 289 1.77 8.68 -8.40
C TRP A 289 1.65 10.15 -8.02
N GLU A 290 0.86 10.93 -8.75
CA GLU A 290 0.56 12.33 -8.44
C GLU A 290 -0.06 12.47 -7.03
N ARG A 291 -1.05 11.64 -6.68
CA ARG A 291 -1.67 11.71 -5.35
C ARG A 291 -0.72 11.24 -4.26
N ALA A 292 0.02 10.16 -4.50
CA ALA A 292 0.99 9.65 -3.54
C ALA A 292 2.09 10.68 -3.25
N SER A 293 2.62 11.33 -4.30
CA SER A 293 3.66 12.36 -4.18
C SER A 293 3.14 13.60 -3.46
N GLN A 294 1.93 14.08 -3.77
CA GLN A 294 1.30 15.22 -3.09
C GLN A 294 1.12 14.94 -1.59
N ARG A 295 0.64 13.75 -1.22
CA ARG A 295 0.50 13.35 0.20
C ARG A 295 1.85 13.29 0.90
N MET A 296 2.84 12.64 0.29
CA MET A 296 4.20 12.58 0.84
C MET A 296 4.80 13.98 1.03
N ALA A 297 4.68 14.85 0.02
CA ALA A 297 5.16 16.23 0.08
C ALA A 297 4.46 17.04 1.17
N GLY A 298 3.17 16.83 1.39
CA GLY A 298 2.42 17.41 2.51
C GLY A 298 3.00 17.01 3.87
N ILE A 299 3.29 15.72 4.06
CA ILE A 299 3.89 15.20 5.30
C ILE A 299 5.30 15.78 5.50
N VAL A 300 6.15 15.78 4.46
CA VAL A 300 7.51 16.35 4.53
C VAL A 300 7.46 17.83 4.88
N ARG A 301 6.62 18.63 4.20
CA ARG A 301 6.45 20.07 4.50
C ARG A 301 5.88 20.32 5.88
N GLY A 302 5.02 19.43 6.39
CA GLY A 302 4.54 19.49 7.77
C GLY A 302 5.62 19.18 8.81
N ALA A 303 6.54 18.27 8.48
CA ALA A 303 7.57 17.79 9.40
C ALA A 303 8.80 18.72 9.51
N VAL A 304 9.15 19.46 8.45
CA VAL A 304 10.34 20.35 8.43
C VAL A 304 10.25 21.50 9.45
N PRO A 305 9.17 22.32 9.51
CA PRO A 305 9.09 23.43 10.46
C PRO A 305 9.18 22.99 11.92
N LEU A 306 8.79 21.74 12.21
CA LEU A 306 8.75 21.17 13.56
C LEU A 306 10.13 20.77 14.07
N ALA A 307 11.07 20.49 13.17
CA ALA A 307 12.47 20.31 13.53
C ALA A 307 13.15 21.63 13.92
N VAL A 308 12.64 22.76 13.42
CA VAL A 308 13.20 24.10 13.66
C VAL A 308 12.57 24.81 14.87
N SER A 309 11.25 24.70 15.06
CA SER A 309 10.55 25.31 16.21
C SER A 309 9.37 24.45 16.69
N PRO A 310 9.47 23.80 17.87
CA PRO A 310 8.44 22.92 18.39
C PRO A 310 7.35 23.69 19.15
N SER A 311 6.19 23.95 18.53
CA SER A 311 5.00 24.44 19.25
C SER A 311 4.19 23.27 19.85
N ARG A 312 3.59 23.46 21.04
CA ARG A 312 2.87 22.38 21.77
C ARG A 312 1.72 21.74 20.98
N GLN A 313 0.93 22.54 20.26
CA GLN A 313 -0.21 22.06 19.47
C GLN A 313 0.25 21.25 18.24
N ARG A 314 1.34 21.66 17.58
CA ARG A 314 1.92 20.90 16.46
C ARG A 314 2.66 19.64 16.91
N LEU A 315 3.25 19.65 18.10
CA LEU A 315 3.83 18.45 18.71
C LEU A 315 2.77 17.37 18.99
N ARG A 316 1.56 17.73 19.42
CA ARG A 316 0.46 16.77 19.61
C ARG A 316 0.09 16.07 18.29
N ALA A 317 0.04 16.82 17.18
CA ALA A 317 -0.25 16.27 15.86
C ALA A 317 0.79 15.25 15.36
N LEU A 318 2.04 15.35 15.83
CA LEU A 318 3.13 14.41 15.49
C LEU A 318 3.15 13.13 16.34
N VAL A 319 2.31 13.02 17.37
CA VAL A 319 2.33 11.89 18.31
C VAL A 319 1.07 11.02 18.19
N SER A 320 0.03 11.50 17.51
CA SER A 320 -1.25 10.80 17.39
C SER A 320 -1.45 10.18 16.00
N ASP A 321 -1.98 8.95 15.95
CA ASP A 321 -2.50 8.33 14.72
C ASP A 321 -3.98 8.65 14.49
N VAL A 322 -4.60 9.40 15.40
CA VAL A 322 -6.00 9.77 15.28
C VAL A 322 -6.16 10.66 14.07
N ALA A 323 -7.11 10.32 13.23
CA ALA A 323 -7.52 11.16 12.12
C ALA A 323 -9.02 11.37 12.21
N THR A 324 -9.43 12.62 12.02
CA THR A 324 -10.82 13.05 12.16
C THR A 324 -11.28 13.66 10.85
N VAL A 325 -12.45 13.24 10.37
CA VAL A 325 -13.14 13.92 9.28
C VAL A 325 -14.09 14.93 9.88
N VAL A 326 -13.97 16.18 9.44
CA VAL A 326 -14.87 17.27 9.77
C VAL A 326 -15.56 17.74 8.50
N GLU A 327 -16.87 17.89 8.58
CA GLU A 327 -17.68 18.49 7.54
C GLU A 327 -18.38 19.71 8.13
N VAL A 328 -18.15 20.86 7.53
CA VAL A 328 -18.75 22.12 7.97
C VAL A 328 -19.35 22.84 6.77
N THR A 329 -20.59 23.28 6.93
CA THR A 329 -21.29 24.10 5.94
C THR A 329 -21.48 25.49 6.52
N ALA A 330 -21.02 26.50 5.79
CA ALA A 330 -21.13 27.90 6.22
C ALA A 330 -21.36 28.81 5.00
N SER A 331 -22.04 29.93 5.23
CA SER A 331 -22.32 30.95 4.20
C SER A 331 -21.09 31.78 3.82
N GLY A 332 -19.98 31.66 4.54
CA GLY A 332 -18.70 32.31 4.23
C GLY A 332 -17.62 32.08 5.28
N GLY A 333 -16.38 32.41 4.95
CA GLY A 333 -15.24 32.36 5.87
C GLY A 333 -14.57 30.99 6.02
N LEU A 334 -14.94 30.01 5.18
CA LEU A 334 -14.32 28.69 5.14
C LEU A 334 -12.88 28.75 4.64
N GLU A 335 -12.52 29.76 3.84
CA GLU A 335 -11.17 30.00 3.33
C GLU A 335 -10.18 30.25 4.47
N ARG A 336 -10.62 30.88 5.57
CA ARG A 336 -9.79 31.10 6.76
C ARG A 336 -9.41 29.79 7.45
N VAL A 337 -10.24 28.75 7.35
CA VAL A 337 -9.91 27.41 7.85
C VAL A 337 -8.72 26.85 7.07
N LEU A 338 -8.68 27.06 5.75
CA LEU A 338 -7.62 26.56 4.86
C LEU A 338 -6.25 27.10 5.25
N GLU A 339 -6.19 28.36 5.73
CA GLU A 339 -4.96 28.99 6.23
C GLU A 339 -4.41 28.35 7.52
N ARG A 340 -5.26 27.61 8.26
CA ARG A 340 -4.89 26.90 9.50
C ARG A 340 -4.62 25.41 9.31
N LEU A 341 -4.87 24.88 8.13
CA LEU A 341 -4.60 23.48 7.82
C LEU A 341 -3.10 23.20 7.78
N LEU A 342 -2.70 22.03 8.26
CA LEU A 342 -1.35 21.55 8.04
C LEU A 342 -1.19 21.12 6.58
N PRO A 343 0.02 21.19 6.01
CA PRO A 343 0.26 20.72 4.64
C PRO A 343 -0.09 19.23 4.42
N CYS A 344 -0.23 18.44 5.49
CA CYS A 344 -0.64 17.04 5.44
C CYS A 344 -2.15 16.81 5.59
N ASP A 345 -2.94 17.83 5.97
CA ASP A 345 -4.39 17.72 6.04
C ASP A 345 -4.97 17.70 4.61
N LEU A 346 -5.95 16.84 4.38
CA LEU A 346 -6.66 16.78 3.09
C LEU A 346 -7.96 17.54 3.22
N TRP A 347 -8.37 18.28 2.19
CA TRP A 347 -9.60 19.05 2.22
C TRP A 347 -10.28 19.11 0.85
N GLU A 348 -11.59 19.29 0.86
CA GLU A 348 -12.42 19.54 -0.32
C GLU A 348 -13.47 20.60 0.01
N LEU A 349 -13.62 21.58 -0.88
CA LEU A 349 -14.62 22.64 -0.76
C LEU A 349 -15.60 22.53 -1.94
N ASN A 350 -16.86 22.17 -1.65
CA ASN A 350 -17.91 22.02 -2.65
C ASN A 350 -19.18 22.73 -2.20
N GLY A 351 -19.66 23.70 -2.98
CA GLY A 351 -20.99 24.30 -2.78
C GLY A 351 -21.24 24.92 -1.39
N GLY A 352 -20.20 25.47 -0.74
CA GLY A 352 -20.30 26.03 0.63
C GLY A 352 -20.12 25.01 1.76
N THR A 353 -19.78 23.76 1.43
CA THR A 353 -19.40 22.71 2.39
C THR A 353 -17.91 22.42 2.29
N LEU A 354 -17.20 22.61 3.40
CA LEU A 354 -15.80 22.22 3.55
C LEU A 354 -15.73 20.87 4.27
N ARG A 355 -15.13 19.89 3.61
CA ARG A 355 -14.70 18.63 4.24
C ARG A 355 -13.20 18.69 4.49
N VAL A 356 -12.76 18.30 5.68
CA VAL A 356 -11.35 18.21 6.05
C VAL A 356 -11.09 16.87 6.72
N LEU A 357 -10.06 16.16 6.26
CA LEU A 357 -9.46 15.03 6.95
C LEU A 357 -8.22 15.57 7.68
N PHE A 358 -8.38 15.80 8.98
CA PHE A 358 -7.29 16.20 9.85
C PHE A 358 -6.46 14.99 10.23
N GLN A 359 -5.15 15.04 9.94
CA GLN A 359 -4.22 13.97 10.30
C GLN A 359 -3.52 14.29 11.62
N GLY A 360 -3.58 13.37 12.58
CA GLY A 360 -2.99 13.54 13.91
C GLY A 360 -3.82 14.39 14.88
N ARG A 361 -5.09 14.69 14.58
CA ARG A 361 -5.99 15.47 15.44
C ARG A 361 -7.23 14.68 15.81
N ASP A 362 -7.57 14.69 17.09
CA ASP A 362 -8.87 14.21 17.58
C ASP A 362 -9.99 15.21 17.27
N GLU A 363 -11.22 14.84 17.60
CA GLU A 363 -12.41 15.65 17.31
C GLU A 363 -12.33 17.03 17.96
N ARG A 364 -11.84 17.10 19.21
CA ARG A 364 -11.68 18.36 19.92
C ARG A 364 -10.67 19.27 19.24
N ALA A 365 -9.47 18.76 18.94
CA ALA A 365 -8.43 19.55 18.28
C ALA A 365 -8.82 19.97 16.86
N ALA A 366 -9.67 19.19 16.18
CA ALA A 366 -10.21 19.55 14.88
C ALA A 366 -11.25 20.68 14.98
N ILE A 367 -12.13 20.65 15.99
CA ILE A 367 -13.11 21.71 16.24
C ILE A 367 -12.43 23.02 16.67
N GLU A 368 -11.42 22.96 17.54
CA GLU A 368 -10.66 24.15 17.98
C GLU A 368 -10.12 24.96 16.78
N VAL A 369 -9.75 24.30 15.68
CA VAL A 369 -9.27 24.96 14.46
C VAL A 369 -10.37 25.75 13.76
N LEU A 370 -11.61 25.26 13.77
CA LEU A 370 -12.76 25.98 13.21
C LEU A 370 -13.15 27.18 14.09
N GLU A 371 -13.08 27.01 15.41
CA GLU A 371 -13.37 28.06 16.38
C GLU A 371 -12.34 29.20 16.32
N GLU A 372 -11.05 28.89 16.18
CA GLU A 372 -9.95 29.86 16.07
C GLU A 372 -10.15 30.86 14.91
N VAL A 373 -10.83 30.44 13.84
CA VAL A 373 -11.09 31.27 12.65
C VAL A 373 -12.51 31.84 12.60
N GLY A 374 -13.28 31.64 13.67
CA GLY A 374 -14.63 32.17 13.81
C GLY A 374 -15.64 31.54 12.85
N VAL A 375 -15.43 30.27 12.46
CA VAL A 375 -16.43 29.51 11.69
C VAL A 375 -17.41 28.89 12.67
N SER A 376 -18.49 29.62 12.96
CA SER A 376 -19.62 29.16 13.76
C SER A 376 -20.67 28.50 12.86
N GLY A 377 -20.48 27.23 12.53
CA GLY A 377 -21.42 26.41 11.76
C GLY A 377 -21.71 25.08 12.45
N LEU A 378 -22.75 24.38 12.01
CA LEU A 378 -22.98 22.98 12.41
C LEU A 378 -21.89 22.11 11.78
N ALA A 379 -20.81 21.89 12.53
CA ALA A 379 -19.74 20.98 12.14
C ALA A 379 -20.11 19.55 12.53
N GLN A 380 -20.17 18.64 11.56
CA GLN A 380 -20.24 17.22 11.82
C GLN A 380 -18.82 16.66 11.90
N THR A 381 -18.55 15.88 12.94
CA THR A 381 -17.24 15.24 13.13
C THR A 381 -17.40 13.74 13.25
N ARG A 382 -16.40 13.00 12.78
CA ARG A 382 -16.28 11.56 12.96
C ARG A 382 -14.83 11.10 12.86
N ALA A 383 -14.52 9.98 13.50
CA ALA A 383 -13.27 9.27 13.24
C ALA A 383 -13.14 8.87 11.74
N ALA A 384 -11.91 8.93 11.22
CA ALA A 384 -11.59 8.51 9.87
C ALA A 384 -11.67 6.98 9.73
N ARG A 385 -12.33 6.52 8.67
CA ARG A 385 -12.45 5.12 8.26
C ARG A 385 -11.25 4.73 7.39
N THR A 386 -11.08 3.43 7.18
CA THR A 386 -10.07 2.87 6.25
C THR A 386 -10.14 3.54 4.87
N SER A 387 -11.34 3.75 4.35
CA SER A 387 -11.57 4.41 3.06
C SER A 387 -11.08 5.85 3.03
N ASP A 388 -11.28 6.63 4.11
CA ASP A 388 -10.84 8.03 4.17
C ASP A 388 -9.31 8.11 4.17
N LEU A 389 -8.66 7.20 4.89
CA LEU A 389 -7.20 7.13 4.98
C LEU A 389 -6.55 6.71 3.66
N LEU A 390 -7.21 5.81 2.92
CA LEU A 390 -6.73 5.35 1.62
C LEU A 390 -7.02 6.37 0.52
N LEU A 391 -8.27 6.82 0.41
CA LEU A 391 -8.79 7.53 -0.76
C LEU A 391 -8.84 9.05 -0.55
N GLY A 392 -8.74 9.53 0.69
CA GLY A 392 -8.97 10.92 1.04
C GLY A 392 -10.46 11.20 1.21
N LEU A 393 -10.89 12.41 0.86
CA LEU A 393 -12.27 12.89 1.08
C LEU A 393 -13.23 12.66 -0.10
N ARG A 394 -12.73 12.19 -1.25
CA ARG A 394 -13.58 11.87 -2.40
C ARG A 394 -14.49 10.70 -2.06
N GLU A 395 -15.77 10.87 -2.36
CA GLU A 395 -16.81 9.91 -2.02
C GLU A 395 -16.43 8.48 -2.44
N ALA A 396 -16.61 7.55 -1.52
CA ALA A 396 -16.84 6.14 -1.83
C ALA A 396 -18.24 6.00 -2.45
N ARG A 397 -18.44 6.58 -3.64
CA ARG A 397 -19.52 6.16 -4.53
C ARG A 397 -19.03 5.05 -5.44
#